data_AF-A0A9W4BET8-F1
#
_entry.id   AF-A0A9W4BET8-F1
#
_cell.length_a   1.000
_cell.length_b   1.000
_cell.length_c   1.000
_cell.angle_alpha   90.00
_cell.angle_beta   90.00
_cell.angle_gamma   90.00
#
_symmetry.space_group_name_H-M   'P 1'
#
loop_
_entity.id
_entity.type
_entity.pdbx_description
1 polymer ?
#
loop_
_entity_poly.entity_id
_entity_poly.type
_entity_poly.pdbx_seq_one_letter_code
_entity_poly.pdbx_strand_id
1 'polypeptide(L)'
;MARFPKPPEGSWTEHYPQLGTGPVSYEDSVDPEFYEVERKAVFRRAWLNVGRVEQIPRKGTYFTKELKVVNTSIIVVRTTNGEVKAYHNICRHRGNKLVWNDMPLEETSGVCRQFTCKYHAWRYDLDGNLTFVQQEGEFFDLDKSRYGLVPVHCEVWEGFIFVNFAKTPEQSLRDFLGPMITDLEGYPFEKMTSRFYYRSEVKANWKLYMDAFQEFYHAPVLHANQSPTAYSKAAAEAGFEAPHYRIEGPHRLVSTSGIRAWEMADEMRKPIEDICQSGLFGPWDKPDLGEMPRGLNPAKCDPWGLDSFQLFPNFVILFWGQGWYLTYHYWPTSHNTHIFEGTVYFPAPRTPRERIAQELAAVSFKEYGLQDANTLEATQTMVESRVLDNFVLCDQEVLIRHLHTETAAWVEDYRRKTAGV
;
A
#
# COMPACT_ATOMS: atom_id res chain seq x y z
N MET A 1 -19.76 -24.34 15.41
CA MET A 1 -18.35 -24.74 15.68
C MET A 1 -17.48 -23.91 14.76
N ALA A 2 -16.30 -23.47 15.23
CA ALA A 2 -15.33 -22.78 14.40
C ALA A 2 -14.89 -23.68 13.23
N ARG A 3 -14.80 -23.12 12.02
CA ARG A 3 -14.30 -23.80 10.81
C ARG A 3 -12.80 -24.01 10.87
N PHE A 4 -12.09 -23.08 11.49
CA PHE A 4 -10.66 -23.12 11.62
C PHE A 4 -10.26 -23.20 13.10
N PRO A 5 -9.17 -23.89 13.43
CA PRO A 5 -8.69 -23.94 14.80
C PRO A 5 -8.31 -22.52 15.25
N LYS A 6 -8.79 -22.14 16.42
CA LYS A 6 -8.30 -20.94 17.12
C LYS A 6 -6.91 -21.19 17.70
N PRO A 7 -6.16 -20.13 18.05
CA PRO A 7 -4.92 -20.27 18.81
C PRO A 7 -5.12 -21.06 20.11
N PRO A 8 -4.04 -21.65 20.68
CA PRO A 8 -4.10 -22.39 21.94
C PRO A 8 -4.74 -21.62 23.10
N GLU A 9 -4.64 -20.29 23.08
CA GLU A 9 -5.19 -19.38 24.08
C GLU A 9 -6.73 -19.31 24.05
N GLY A 10 -7.37 -19.67 22.93
CA GLY A 10 -8.82 -19.72 22.78
C GLY A 10 -9.39 -18.75 21.74
N SER A 11 -8.75 -17.60 21.55
CA SER A 11 -9.16 -16.56 20.60
C SER A 11 -7.95 -15.82 20.01
N TRP A 12 -8.15 -15.11 18.89
CA TRP A 12 -7.07 -14.32 18.29
C TRP A 12 -6.69 -13.11 19.14
N THR A 13 -7.65 -12.54 19.86
CA THR A 13 -7.40 -11.40 20.75
C THR A 13 -6.63 -11.83 22.00
N GLU A 14 -6.92 -13.00 22.57
CA GLU A 14 -6.14 -13.56 23.68
C GLU A 14 -4.71 -13.97 23.26
N HIS A 15 -4.52 -14.36 22.01
CA HIS A 15 -3.20 -14.63 21.44
C HIS A 15 -2.33 -13.35 21.34
N TYR A 16 -2.96 -12.17 21.25
CA TYR A 16 -2.30 -10.86 21.24
C TYR A 16 -2.80 -9.97 22.41
N PRO A 17 -2.54 -10.37 23.68
CA PRO A 17 -3.18 -9.79 24.85
C PRO A 17 -2.87 -8.30 25.05
N GLN A 18 -1.73 -7.82 24.54
CA GLN A 18 -1.33 -6.41 24.58
C GLN A 18 -2.30 -5.47 23.85
N LEU A 19 -3.10 -5.98 22.92
CA LEU A 19 -4.08 -5.19 22.19
C LEU A 19 -5.37 -4.93 22.99
N GLY A 20 -5.66 -5.78 23.99
CA GLY A 20 -6.87 -5.72 24.80
C GLY A 20 -8.17 -5.98 24.02
N THR A 21 -9.30 -5.91 24.72
CA THR A 21 -10.65 -6.14 24.14
C THR A 21 -11.57 -4.93 24.26
N GLY A 22 -11.09 -3.83 24.85
CA GLY A 22 -11.87 -2.61 25.04
C GLY A 22 -12.28 -1.94 23.72
N PRO A 23 -13.18 -0.94 23.78
CA PRO A 23 -13.49 -0.11 22.63
C PRO A 23 -12.25 0.59 22.06
N VAL A 24 -12.23 0.78 20.74
CA VAL A 24 -11.21 1.55 20.01
C VAL A 24 -11.78 2.93 19.71
N SER A 25 -10.97 3.97 19.84
CA SER A 25 -11.39 5.36 19.63
C SER A 25 -11.31 5.75 18.16
N TYR A 26 -12.25 6.59 17.70
CA TYR A 26 -12.19 7.22 16.38
C TYR A 26 -11.27 8.45 16.31
N GLU A 27 -10.69 8.93 17.43
CA GLU A 27 -9.95 10.20 17.45
C GLU A 27 -8.82 10.26 16.43
N ASP A 28 -8.11 9.14 16.21
CA ASP A 28 -7.02 9.10 15.22
C ASP A 28 -7.50 9.26 13.76
N SER A 29 -8.80 9.18 13.54
CA SER A 29 -9.46 9.17 12.24
C SER A 29 -10.39 10.37 12.03
N VAL A 30 -10.62 11.19 13.06
CA VAL A 30 -11.46 12.41 12.99
C VAL A 30 -10.77 13.68 13.48
N ASP A 31 -9.68 13.59 14.26
CA ASP A 31 -9.01 14.77 14.81
C ASP A 31 -7.96 15.36 13.85
N PRO A 32 -8.15 16.60 13.36
CA PRO A 32 -7.13 17.29 12.56
C PRO A 32 -5.80 17.50 13.28
N GLU A 33 -5.81 17.70 14.61
CA GLU A 33 -4.59 17.89 15.38
C GLU A 33 -3.80 16.59 15.50
N PHE A 34 -4.48 15.47 15.74
CA PHE A 34 -3.88 14.15 15.67
C PHE A 34 -3.19 13.91 14.32
N TYR A 35 -3.87 14.21 13.20
CA TYR A 35 -3.29 14.06 11.86
C TYR A 35 -1.98 14.84 11.69
N GLU A 36 -1.90 16.09 12.18
CA GLU A 36 -0.67 16.87 12.07
C GLU A 36 0.51 16.27 12.87
N VAL A 37 0.22 15.59 13.98
CA VAL A 37 1.23 14.83 14.73
C VAL A 37 1.58 13.52 14.01
N GLU A 38 0.58 12.78 13.52
CA GLU A 38 0.72 11.52 12.79
C GLU A 38 1.65 11.67 11.58
N ARG A 39 1.52 12.74 10.80
CA ARG A 39 2.40 13.05 9.66
C ARG A 39 3.88 13.05 10.04
N LYS A 40 4.22 13.60 11.22
CA LYS A 40 5.60 13.69 11.72
C LYS A 40 6.04 12.40 12.40
N ALA A 41 5.14 11.83 13.21
CA ALA A 41 5.42 10.67 14.03
C ALA A 41 5.53 9.38 13.22
N VAL A 42 4.74 9.23 12.16
CA VAL A 42 4.62 8.04 11.33
C VAL A 42 5.27 8.26 9.96
N PHE A 43 4.65 9.08 9.09
CA PHE A 43 5.03 9.13 7.67
C PHE A 43 6.40 9.75 7.39
N ARG A 44 6.94 10.55 8.32
CA ARG A 44 8.32 11.06 8.23
C ARG A 44 9.37 10.10 8.80
N ARG A 45 8.97 9.14 9.64
CA ARG A 45 9.88 8.23 10.36
C ARG A 45 9.89 6.82 9.78
N ALA A 46 8.76 6.33 9.29
CA ALA A 46 8.62 5.02 8.69
C ALA A 46 9.19 4.97 7.26
N TRP A 47 9.51 3.76 6.80
CA TRP A 47 9.79 3.51 5.39
C TRP A 47 8.48 3.47 4.61
N LEU A 48 8.40 4.27 3.54
CA LEU A 48 7.21 4.38 2.70
C LEU A 48 7.48 3.75 1.33
N ASN A 49 6.65 2.80 0.92
CA ASN A 49 6.71 2.30 -0.45
C ASN A 49 6.20 3.38 -1.41
N VAL A 50 6.98 3.73 -2.44
CA VAL A 50 6.63 4.80 -3.40
C VAL A 50 6.51 4.33 -4.84
N GLY A 51 6.77 3.05 -5.11
CA GLY A 51 6.69 2.50 -6.45
C GLY A 51 7.57 1.26 -6.63
N ARG A 52 7.82 0.92 -7.90
CA ARG A 52 8.64 -0.22 -8.29
C ARG A 52 9.74 0.14 -9.28
N VAL A 53 10.78 -0.68 -9.30
CA VAL A 53 11.95 -0.53 -10.19
C VAL A 53 11.59 -0.58 -11.68
N GLU A 54 10.46 -1.20 -12.06
CA GLU A 54 10.04 -1.24 -13.46
C GLU A 54 9.48 0.10 -13.96
N GLN A 55 9.19 1.06 -13.07
CA GLN A 55 8.93 2.47 -13.46
C GLN A 55 10.22 3.18 -13.88
N ILE A 56 11.37 2.65 -13.48
CA ILE A 56 12.70 3.18 -13.81
C ILE A 56 13.62 2.10 -14.40
N PRO A 57 13.28 1.51 -15.56
CA PRO A 57 13.94 0.30 -16.06
C PRO A 57 15.38 0.51 -16.55
N ARG A 58 15.82 1.75 -16.79
CA ARG A 58 17.13 2.04 -17.39
C ARG A 58 17.74 3.32 -16.85
N LYS A 59 19.03 3.52 -17.08
CA LYS A 59 19.75 4.72 -16.63
C LYS A 59 19.03 6.00 -17.07
N GLY A 60 18.89 6.96 -16.17
CA GLY A 60 18.25 8.25 -16.42
C GLY A 60 16.72 8.25 -16.40
N THR A 61 16.06 7.09 -16.33
CA THR A 61 14.60 7.07 -16.10
C THR A 61 14.31 7.54 -14.68
N TYR A 62 13.28 8.37 -14.55
CA TYR A 62 12.81 8.87 -13.28
C TYR A 62 11.28 8.92 -13.24
N PHE A 63 10.73 8.98 -12.03
CA PHE A 63 9.38 9.48 -11.77
C PHE A 63 9.41 10.42 -10.58
N THR A 64 8.38 11.26 -10.46
CA THR A 64 8.15 12.09 -9.28
C THR A 64 6.97 11.55 -8.48
N LYS A 65 7.00 11.69 -7.16
CA LYS A 65 5.87 11.37 -6.29
C LYS A 65 5.49 12.59 -5.46
N GLU A 66 4.21 12.95 -5.46
CA GLU A 66 3.68 14.01 -4.59
C GLU A 66 3.24 13.40 -3.26
N LEU A 67 3.84 13.85 -2.16
CA LEU A 67 3.66 13.27 -0.83
C LEU A 67 3.09 14.33 0.11
N LYS A 68 1.78 14.58 0.00
CA LYS A 68 1.07 15.59 0.81
C LYS A 68 1.20 15.32 2.32
N VAL A 69 1.16 14.06 2.72
CA VAL A 69 1.36 13.63 4.11
C VAL A 69 2.73 14.06 4.67
N VAL A 70 3.77 14.17 3.84
CA VAL A 70 5.10 14.67 4.23
C VAL A 70 5.32 16.16 3.89
N ASN A 71 4.39 16.77 3.16
CA ASN A 71 4.46 18.12 2.58
C ASN A 71 5.62 18.32 1.61
N THR A 72 5.85 17.35 0.74
CA THR A 72 6.97 17.43 -0.22
C THR A 72 6.68 16.68 -1.50
N SER A 73 7.54 16.88 -2.50
CA SER A 73 7.60 16.09 -3.72
C SER A 73 8.99 15.48 -3.80
N ILE A 74 9.10 14.25 -4.28
CA ILE A 74 10.38 13.58 -4.49
C ILE A 74 10.60 13.23 -5.97
N ILE A 75 11.85 13.14 -6.36
CA ILE A 75 12.29 12.53 -7.62
C ILE A 75 12.93 11.20 -7.26
N VAL A 76 12.47 10.11 -7.88
CA VAL A 76 13.09 8.80 -7.81
C VAL A 76 13.72 8.51 -9.17
N VAL A 77 15.01 8.18 -9.20
CA VAL A 77 15.77 8.05 -10.45
C VAL A 77 16.72 6.86 -10.42
N ARG A 78 16.89 6.21 -11.58
CA ARG A 78 18.01 5.29 -11.79
C ARG A 78 19.22 6.06 -12.30
N THR A 79 20.29 6.11 -11.52
CA THR A 79 21.51 6.87 -11.83
C THR A 79 22.29 6.28 -13.01
N THR A 80 23.34 6.97 -13.43
CA THR A 80 24.27 6.49 -14.46
C THR A 80 24.98 5.19 -14.06
N ASN A 81 25.18 4.98 -12.75
CA ASN A 81 25.78 3.76 -12.21
C ASN A 81 24.78 2.61 -12.04
N GLY A 82 23.49 2.87 -12.27
CA GLY A 82 22.42 1.86 -12.17
C GLY A 82 21.75 1.79 -10.80
N GLU A 83 22.26 2.54 -9.80
CA GLU A 83 21.66 2.68 -8.48
C GLU A 83 20.30 3.39 -8.54
N VAL A 84 19.41 3.09 -7.61
CA VAL A 84 18.16 3.84 -7.43
C VAL A 84 18.38 4.85 -6.32
N LYS A 85 18.13 6.13 -6.60
CA LYS A 85 18.24 7.22 -5.62
C LYS A 85 16.96 8.05 -5.59
N ALA A 86 16.71 8.69 -4.45
CA ALA A 86 15.62 9.63 -4.27
C ALA A 86 16.15 10.98 -3.77
N TYR A 87 15.54 12.07 -4.25
CA TYR A 87 15.86 13.44 -3.81
C TYR A 87 14.57 14.22 -3.59
N HIS A 88 14.62 15.21 -2.69
CA HIS A 88 13.57 16.23 -2.67
C HIS A 88 13.51 16.94 -4.04
N ASN A 89 12.31 17.06 -4.60
CA ASN A 89 12.05 17.67 -5.90
C ASN A 89 12.09 19.21 -5.82
N ILE A 90 13.21 19.75 -5.36
CA ILE A 90 13.38 21.16 -5.07
C ILE A 90 14.76 21.65 -5.53
N CYS A 91 14.76 22.68 -6.35
CA CYS A 91 15.99 23.36 -6.75
C CYS A 91 16.58 24.12 -5.55
N ARG A 92 17.88 23.92 -5.30
CA ARG A 92 18.62 24.51 -4.17
C ARG A 92 18.90 26.01 -4.29
N HIS A 93 18.57 26.64 -5.42
CA HIS A 93 18.74 28.09 -5.61
C HIS A 93 17.64 28.89 -4.89
N ARG A 94 16.38 28.77 -5.35
CA ARG A 94 15.23 29.51 -4.81
C ARG A 94 14.00 28.64 -4.58
N GLY A 95 14.19 27.33 -4.45
CA GLY A 95 13.12 26.42 -4.04
C GLY A 95 12.07 26.09 -5.11
N ASN A 96 12.28 26.40 -6.40
CA ASN A 96 11.35 25.98 -7.44
C ASN A 96 11.31 24.45 -7.52
N LYS A 97 10.13 23.86 -7.76
CA LYS A 97 9.97 22.45 -8.07
C LYS A 97 10.84 22.11 -9.27
N LEU A 98 11.71 21.11 -9.11
CA LEU A 98 12.79 20.88 -10.07
C LEU A 98 12.30 20.17 -11.33
N VAL A 99 11.46 19.16 -11.15
CA VAL A 99 10.96 18.27 -12.18
C VAL A 99 9.43 18.31 -12.18
N TRP A 100 8.88 18.84 -13.26
CA TRP A 100 7.44 18.95 -13.54
C TRP A 100 7.23 19.23 -15.03
N ASN A 101 6.02 18.96 -15.56
CA ASN A 101 5.67 19.20 -16.97
C ASN A 101 4.95 20.55 -17.15
N ASP A 102 3.78 20.61 -17.76
CA ASP A 102 2.99 21.85 -17.82
C ASP A 102 2.14 22.04 -16.55
N MET A 103 1.91 20.96 -15.81
CA MET A 103 1.14 20.92 -14.57
C MET A 103 2.10 20.75 -13.37
N PRO A 104 2.50 21.82 -12.68
CA PRO A 104 3.48 21.76 -11.59
C PRO A 104 3.00 20.99 -10.35
N LEU A 105 1.69 20.77 -10.22
CA LEU A 105 1.09 20.05 -9.08
C LEU A 105 0.87 18.56 -9.35
N GLU A 106 1.16 18.09 -10.56
CA GLU A 106 0.99 16.69 -10.95
C GLU A 106 2.32 15.92 -10.94
N GLU A 107 2.21 14.61 -10.75
CA GLU A 107 3.33 13.68 -10.90
C GLU A 107 3.73 13.57 -12.37
N THR A 108 5.04 13.41 -12.64
CA THR A 108 5.57 13.20 -13.98
C THR A 108 6.63 12.09 -13.97
N SER A 109 6.90 11.52 -15.14
CA SER A 109 7.97 10.57 -15.35
C SER A 109 8.64 10.80 -16.70
N GLY A 110 9.86 10.30 -16.85
CA GLY A 110 10.58 10.46 -18.10
C GLY A 110 12.00 9.91 -18.05
N VAL A 111 12.80 10.33 -19.03
CA VAL A 111 14.23 9.99 -19.11
C VAL A 111 15.01 11.28 -19.26
N CYS A 112 16.08 11.45 -18.48
CA CYS A 112 16.98 12.59 -18.62
C CYS A 112 18.44 12.17 -18.38
N ARG A 113 19.37 13.01 -18.83
CA ARG A 113 20.81 12.88 -18.53
C ARG A 113 21.23 13.70 -17.31
N GLN A 114 20.42 14.69 -16.96
CA GLN A 114 20.59 15.62 -15.84
C GLN A 114 19.24 16.32 -15.60
N PHE A 115 19.00 16.79 -14.39
CA PHE A 115 17.86 17.64 -14.05
C PHE A 115 18.21 19.10 -14.29
N THR A 116 17.35 19.85 -14.97
CA THR A 116 17.55 21.29 -15.21
C THR A 116 16.37 22.07 -14.65
N CYS A 117 16.64 22.95 -13.69
CA CYS A 117 15.61 23.80 -13.11
C CYS A 117 15.06 24.77 -14.16
N LYS A 118 13.75 24.70 -14.43
CA LYS A 118 13.07 25.58 -15.39
C LYS A 118 13.14 27.08 -15.06
N TYR A 119 13.45 27.45 -13.82
CA TYR A 119 13.55 28.85 -13.41
C TYR A 119 14.82 29.56 -13.91
N HIS A 120 16.00 29.09 -13.48
CA HIS A 120 17.29 29.76 -13.71
C HIS A 120 18.36 28.81 -14.26
N ALA A 121 17.93 27.66 -14.79
CA ALA A 121 18.79 26.67 -15.44
C ALA A 121 19.91 26.07 -14.57
N TRP A 122 19.81 26.11 -13.23
CA TRP A 122 20.69 25.30 -12.37
C TRP A 122 20.52 23.82 -12.73
N ARG A 123 21.63 23.11 -12.95
CA ARG A 123 21.61 21.72 -13.41
C ARG A 123 22.23 20.78 -12.39
N TYR A 124 21.59 19.64 -12.23
CA TYR A 124 22.02 18.60 -11.32
C TYR A 124 22.21 17.31 -12.10
N ASP A 125 23.32 16.60 -11.88
CA ASP A 125 23.45 15.25 -12.43
C ASP A 125 22.48 14.27 -11.73
N LEU A 126 22.49 13.01 -12.18
CA LEU A 126 21.60 11.98 -11.62
C LEU A 126 22.03 11.53 -10.21
N ASP A 127 23.26 11.85 -9.81
CA ASP A 127 23.79 11.64 -8.45
C ASP A 127 23.49 12.83 -7.53
N GLY A 128 22.74 13.83 -8.02
CA GLY A 128 22.27 14.98 -7.27
C GLY A 128 23.28 16.12 -7.16
N ASN A 129 24.46 16.03 -7.77
CA ASN A 129 25.47 17.07 -7.67
C ASN A 129 25.09 18.27 -8.54
N LEU A 130 25.29 19.50 -8.02
CA LEU A 130 25.12 20.73 -8.81
C LEU A 130 26.28 20.87 -9.80
N THR A 131 26.01 20.67 -11.09
CA THR A 131 27.03 20.67 -12.14
C THR A 131 27.14 21.98 -12.89
N PHE A 132 26.06 22.77 -12.95
CA PHE A 132 26.03 24.03 -13.69
C PHE A 132 25.18 25.10 -13.02
N VAL A 133 25.69 26.32 -13.03
CA VAL A 133 25.02 27.54 -12.55
C VAL A 133 25.11 28.59 -13.66
N GLN A 134 23.96 29.14 -14.05
CA GLN A 134 23.91 30.23 -15.02
C GLN A 134 24.58 31.48 -14.43
N GLN A 135 25.53 32.08 -15.16
CA GLN A 135 26.33 33.23 -14.69
C GLN A 135 27.00 32.99 -13.32
N GLU A 136 27.64 31.83 -13.14
CA GLU A 136 28.28 31.41 -11.88
C GLU A 136 29.19 32.48 -11.25
N GLY A 137 29.90 33.28 -12.06
CA GLY A 137 30.80 34.34 -11.59
C GLY A 137 30.13 35.54 -10.91
N GLU A 138 28.81 35.71 -11.03
CA GLU A 138 28.05 36.76 -10.34
C GLU A 138 27.67 36.37 -8.90
N PHE A 139 27.90 35.12 -8.50
CA PHE A 139 27.64 34.66 -7.14
C PHE A 139 28.87 34.87 -6.26
N PHE A 140 28.65 35.40 -5.06
CA PHE A 140 29.71 35.56 -4.05
C PHE A 140 30.07 34.19 -3.45
N ASP A 141 31.32 33.77 -3.62
CA ASP A 141 31.91 32.58 -2.99
C ASP A 141 31.08 31.29 -3.13
N LEU A 142 30.45 31.07 -4.30
CA LEU A 142 29.58 29.92 -4.53
C LEU A 142 30.37 28.61 -4.60
N ASP A 143 30.26 27.82 -3.54
CA ASP A 143 30.71 26.43 -3.53
C ASP A 143 29.58 25.48 -3.94
N LYS A 144 29.59 25.03 -5.20
CA LYS A 144 28.57 24.12 -5.75
C LYS A 144 28.42 22.82 -4.96
N SER A 145 29.46 22.34 -4.27
CA SER A 145 29.39 21.10 -3.49
C SER A 145 28.38 21.17 -2.34
N ARG A 146 28.07 22.39 -1.85
CA ARG A 146 27.11 22.63 -0.76
C ARG A 146 25.65 22.71 -1.22
N TYR A 147 25.42 22.75 -2.53
CA TYR A 147 24.12 23.00 -3.14
C TYR A 147 23.66 21.87 -4.08
N GLY A 148 24.14 20.64 -3.90
CA GLY A 148 23.53 19.45 -4.52
C GLY A 148 22.10 19.20 -4.04
N LEU A 149 21.33 18.39 -4.74
CA LEU A 149 19.98 18.00 -4.33
C LEU A 149 19.99 17.38 -2.93
N VAL A 150 18.98 17.68 -2.11
CA VAL A 150 18.86 17.08 -0.78
C VAL A 150 18.39 15.64 -0.96
N PRO A 151 19.17 14.63 -0.54
CA PRO A 151 18.78 13.24 -0.69
C PRO A 151 17.62 12.88 0.25
N VAL A 152 16.82 11.92 -0.18
CA VAL A 152 15.87 11.18 0.65
C VAL A 152 16.40 9.75 0.73
N HIS A 153 16.40 9.15 1.93
CA HIS A 153 16.87 7.77 2.09
C HIS A 153 16.04 6.86 1.20
N CYS A 154 16.69 5.97 0.46
CA CYS A 154 16.06 5.17 -0.58
C CYS A 154 16.68 3.78 -0.58
N GLU A 155 15.85 2.75 -0.44
CA GLU A 155 16.26 1.35 -0.47
C GLU A 155 15.28 0.55 -1.35
N VAL A 156 15.74 -0.59 -1.88
CA VAL A 156 14.93 -1.44 -2.76
C VAL A 156 14.86 -2.84 -2.17
N TRP A 157 13.66 -3.37 -2.03
CA TRP A 157 13.38 -4.74 -1.61
C TRP A 157 12.53 -5.44 -2.67
N GLU A 158 12.99 -6.54 -3.26
CA GLU A 158 12.22 -7.32 -4.27
C GLU A 158 11.60 -6.46 -5.41
N GLY A 159 12.34 -5.44 -5.83
CA GLY A 159 11.91 -4.48 -6.86
C GLY A 159 10.95 -3.38 -6.37
N PHE A 160 10.53 -3.40 -5.11
CA PHE A 160 9.76 -2.34 -4.46
C PHE A 160 10.70 -1.24 -3.92
N ILE A 161 10.43 0.01 -4.28
CA ILE A 161 11.24 1.17 -3.89
C ILE A 161 10.63 1.79 -2.63
N PHE A 162 11.41 1.87 -1.56
CA PHE A 162 11.02 2.50 -0.31
C PHE A 162 11.84 3.75 -0.04
N VAL A 163 11.22 4.74 0.59
CA VAL A 163 11.88 5.98 1.02
C VAL A 163 11.68 6.26 2.50
N ASN A 164 12.62 6.97 3.12
CA ASN A 164 12.52 7.44 4.51
C ASN A 164 12.97 8.91 4.62
N PHE A 165 12.20 9.73 5.33
CA PHE A 165 12.41 11.18 5.46
C PHE A 165 13.09 11.59 6.77
N ALA A 166 13.36 10.66 7.68
CA ALA A 166 14.11 10.95 8.89
C ALA A 166 15.52 11.42 8.50
N LYS A 167 16.08 12.35 9.28
CA LYS A 167 17.47 12.79 9.09
C LYS A 167 18.43 11.59 9.06
N THR A 168 18.19 10.65 9.97
CA THR A 168 18.80 9.33 10.01
C THR A 168 17.67 8.33 10.27
N PRO A 169 17.45 7.32 9.40
CA PRO A 169 16.45 6.29 9.65
C PRO A 169 16.73 5.59 10.98
N GLU A 170 15.68 5.30 11.76
CA GLU A 170 15.83 4.62 13.06
C GLU A 170 16.32 3.17 12.90
N GLN A 171 16.12 2.59 11.71
CA GLN A 171 16.52 1.24 11.33
C GLN A 171 16.62 1.12 9.79
N SER A 172 17.34 0.10 9.31
CA SER A 172 17.43 -0.20 7.87
C SER A 172 16.07 -0.62 7.30
N LEU A 173 15.91 -0.62 5.97
CA LEU A 173 14.67 -1.14 5.37
C LEU A 173 14.46 -2.61 5.74
N ARG A 174 15.50 -3.44 5.66
CA ARG A 174 15.39 -4.88 5.96
C ARG A 174 14.93 -5.13 7.39
N ASP A 175 15.48 -4.40 8.36
CA ASP A 175 15.07 -4.53 9.77
C ASP A 175 13.62 -4.05 9.98
N PHE A 176 13.22 -2.98 9.29
CA PHE A 176 11.84 -2.49 9.33
C PHE A 176 10.85 -3.53 8.80
N LEU A 177 11.16 -4.17 7.67
CA LEU A 177 10.29 -5.17 7.03
C LEU A 177 10.14 -6.44 7.87
N GLY A 178 11.22 -6.87 8.53
CA GLY A 178 11.21 -8.04 9.41
C GLY A 178 10.99 -9.39 8.72
N PRO A 179 11.19 -10.50 9.45
CA PRO A 179 11.03 -11.86 8.94
C PRO A 179 9.72 -12.14 8.20
N MET A 180 8.57 -11.67 8.72
CA MET A 180 7.26 -11.92 8.09
C MET A 180 7.19 -11.45 6.64
N ILE A 181 7.84 -10.32 6.33
CA ILE A 181 7.89 -9.79 4.96
C ILE A 181 9.06 -10.36 4.19
N THR A 182 10.26 -10.44 4.79
CA THR A 182 11.44 -10.98 4.10
C THR A 182 11.31 -12.47 3.74
N ASP A 183 10.39 -13.19 4.38
CA ASP A 183 10.02 -14.57 4.00
C ASP A 183 9.24 -14.66 2.66
N LEU A 184 8.90 -13.51 2.06
CA LEU A 184 8.36 -13.39 0.69
C LEU A 184 9.45 -13.27 -0.37
N GLU A 185 10.73 -13.17 0.02
CA GLU A 185 11.84 -13.07 -0.91
C GLU A 185 11.89 -14.28 -1.85
N GLY A 186 12.19 -14.01 -3.13
CA GLY A 186 12.13 -15.00 -4.20
C GLY A 186 10.74 -15.15 -4.85
N TYR A 187 9.70 -14.43 -4.42
CA TYR A 187 8.48 -14.34 -5.22
C TYR A 187 8.80 -13.73 -6.60
N PRO A 188 8.30 -14.29 -7.71
CA PRO A 188 8.71 -13.86 -9.05
C PRO A 188 7.98 -12.58 -9.51
N PHE A 189 8.15 -11.48 -8.76
CA PHE A 189 7.52 -10.19 -9.05
C PHE A 189 7.85 -9.68 -10.46
N GLU A 190 9.05 -9.96 -10.95
CA GLU A 190 9.56 -9.57 -12.27
C GLU A 190 8.80 -10.25 -13.42
N LYS A 191 8.20 -11.43 -13.20
CA LYS A 191 7.37 -12.10 -14.20
C LYS A 191 5.99 -11.43 -14.37
N MET A 192 5.58 -10.60 -13.40
CA MET A 192 4.25 -10.01 -13.31
C MET A 192 4.17 -8.67 -14.07
N THR A 193 4.25 -8.78 -15.40
CA THR A 193 4.39 -7.64 -16.30
C THR A 193 3.08 -7.10 -16.86
N SER A 194 1.97 -7.85 -16.76
CA SER A 194 0.62 -7.37 -17.10
C SER A 194 0.03 -6.66 -15.89
N ARG A 195 -0.28 -5.36 -16.03
CA ARG A 195 -0.63 -4.49 -14.90
C ARG A 195 -1.88 -3.68 -15.18
N PHE A 196 -2.71 -3.53 -14.16
CA PHE A 196 -3.88 -2.65 -14.16
C PHE A 196 -3.77 -1.71 -12.98
N TYR A 197 -3.70 -0.40 -13.25
CA TYR A 197 -3.52 0.63 -12.24
C TYR A 197 -4.80 1.45 -12.08
N TYR A 198 -5.21 1.67 -10.84
CA TYR A 198 -6.36 2.47 -10.46
C TYR A 198 -5.93 3.47 -9.40
N ARG A 199 -6.44 4.70 -9.51
CA ARG A 199 -6.26 5.77 -8.53
C ARG A 199 -7.62 6.37 -8.20
N SER A 200 -7.88 6.59 -6.91
CA SER A 200 -9.07 7.29 -6.44
C SER A 200 -8.71 8.32 -5.36
N GLU A 201 -9.49 9.39 -5.30
CA GLU A 201 -9.49 10.32 -4.17
C GLU A 201 -10.68 9.97 -3.30
N VAL A 202 -10.41 9.52 -2.08
CA VAL A 202 -11.42 8.98 -1.17
C VAL A 202 -11.62 9.94 0.00
N LYS A 203 -12.87 10.29 0.28
CA LYS A 203 -13.28 11.18 1.38
C LYS A 203 -13.47 10.44 2.69
N ALA A 204 -12.46 9.66 3.06
CA ALA A 204 -12.36 8.99 4.35
C ALA A 204 -10.92 9.04 4.87
N ASN A 205 -10.74 8.89 6.18
CA ASN A 205 -9.42 8.67 6.76
C ASN A 205 -8.81 7.38 6.17
N TRP A 206 -7.49 7.40 5.94
CA TRP A 206 -6.77 6.29 5.36
C TRP A 206 -6.82 5.00 6.22
N LYS A 207 -6.91 5.13 7.56
CA LYS A 207 -6.99 3.99 8.49
C LYS A 207 -8.33 3.28 8.37
N LEU A 208 -9.44 4.03 8.39
CA LEU A 208 -10.78 3.45 8.16
C LEU A 208 -10.87 2.73 6.80
N TYR A 209 -10.21 3.28 5.77
CA TYR A 209 -10.13 2.61 4.47
C TYR A 209 -9.29 1.35 4.49
N MET A 210 -8.18 1.36 5.21
CA MET A 210 -7.31 0.21 5.37
C MET A 210 -7.95 -0.93 6.17
N ASP A 211 -8.77 -0.59 7.18
CA ASP A 211 -9.49 -1.55 8.02
C ASP A 211 -10.34 -2.51 7.19
N ALA A 212 -11.06 -1.99 6.20
CA ALA A 212 -11.89 -2.79 5.29
C ALA A 212 -11.12 -3.80 4.44
N PHE A 213 -9.79 -3.72 4.35
CA PHE A 213 -8.95 -4.70 3.65
C PHE A 213 -8.18 -5.63 4.61
N GLN A 214 -8.44 -5.53 5.91
CA GLN A 214 -7.82 -6.34 6.97
C GLN A 214 -8.85 -7.12 7.82
N GLU A 215 -10.13 -6.98 7.51
CA GLU A 215 -11.21 -7.87 7.90
C GLU A 215 -12.08 -8.22 6.68
N PHE A 216 -12.92 -9.23 6.81
CA PHE A 216 -13.87 -9.62 5.76
C PHE A 216 -15.27 -9.88 6.36
N TYR A 217 -15.54 -9.31 7.52
CA TYR A 217 -16.84 -9.35 8.18
C TYR A 217 -17.92 -8.62 7.35
N HIS A 218 -17.56 -7.52 6.69
CA HIS A 218 -18.49 -6.80 5.81
C HIS A 218 -18.76 -7.54 4.49
N ALA A 219 -17.81 -8.36 4.02
CA ALA A 219 -17.80 -8.87 2.65
C ALA A 219 -19.07 -9.65 2.25
N PRO A 220 -19.65 -10.55 3.08
CA PRO A 220 -20.89 -11.26 2.74
C PRO A 220 -22.12 -10.35 2.61
N VAL A 221 -22.08 -9.15 3.21
CA VAL A 221 -23.21 -8.21 3.23
C VAL A 221 -23.03 -7.15 2.17
N LEU A 222 -21.91 -6.40 2.22
CA LEU A 222 -21.65 -5.28 1.33
C LEU A 222 -21.58 -5.72 -0.13
N HIS A 223 -20.91 -6.84 -0.40
CA HIS A 223 -20.68 -7.33 -1.75
C HIS A 223 -21.74 -8.34 -2.24
N ALA A 224 -22.83 -8.53 -1.49
CA ALA A 224 -23.84 -9.53 -1.81
C ALA A 224 -24.41 -9.39 -3.23
N ASN A 225 -24.52 -8.16 -3.75
CA ASN A 225 -25.04 -7.88 -5.08
C ASN A 225 -24.03 -8.12 -6.22
N GLN A 226 -22.78 -8.44 -5.91
CA GLN A 226 -21.75 -8.78 -6.90
C GLN A 226 -21.77 -10.24 -7.34
N SER A 227 -22.55 -11.07 -6.65
CA SER A 227 -22.63 -12.51 -6.88
C SER A 227 -24.08 -12.96 -7.02
N PRO A 228 -24.33 -14.13 -7.65
CA PRO A 228 -25.67 -14.68 -7.75
C PRO A 228 -26.31 -14.91 -6.38
N THR A 229 -27.63 -14.74 -6.29
CA THR A 229 -28.38 -14.82 -5.02
C THR A 229 -28.12 -16.11 -4.24
N ALA A 230 -27.98 -17.25 -4.94
CA ALA A 230 -27.69 -18.54 -4.29
C ALA A 230 -26.33 -18.52 -3.57
N TYR A 231 -25.31 -17.96 -4.21
CA TYR A 231 -23.99 -17.78 -3.60
C TYR A 231 -24.05 -16.80 -2.42
N SER A 232 -24.67 -15.62 -2.61
CA SER A 232 -24.68 -14.59 -1.58
C SER A 232 -25.41 -15.04 -0.31
N LYS A 233 -26.48 -15.82 -0.44
CA LYS A 233 -27.14 -16.47 0.71
C LYS A 233 -26.22 -17.45 1.43
N ALA A 234 -25.56 -18.34 0.69
CA ALA A 234 -24.61 -19.29 1.27
C ALA A 234 -23.44 -18.58 1.96
N ALA A 235 -22.91 -17.50 1.37
CA ALA A 235 -21.85 -16.69 1.96
C ALA A 235 -22.31 -15.98 3.25
N ALA A 236 -23.54 -15.45 3.28
CA ALA A 236 -24.11 -14.80 4.47
C ALA A 236 -24.37 -15.79 5.61
N GLU A 237 -24.92 -16.97 5.31
CA GLU A 237 -25.11 -18.06 6.28
C GLU A 237 -23.78 -18.59 6.80
N ALA A 238 -22.78 -18.64 5.92
CA ALA A 238 -21.44 -19.01 6.30
C ALA A 238 -20.83 -17.93 7.21
N GLY A 239 -21.00 -16.65 6.90
CA GLY A 239 -20.24 -15.58 7.52
C GLY A 239 -18.73 -15.75 7.29
N PHE A 240 -17.98 -14.81 7.85
CA PHE A 240 -16.53 -14.79 7.71
C PHE A 240 -15.86 -15.57 8.85
N GLU A 241 -14.87 -16.41 8.49
CA GLU A 241 -13.92 -16.96 9.45
C GLU A 241 -12.51 -17.05 8.84
N ALA A 242 -11.53 -16.30 9.34
CA ALA A 242 -10.16 -16.38 8.81
C ALA A 242 -9.37 -17.54 9.45
N PRO A 243 -8.65 -18.33 8.64
CA PRO A 243 -7.79 -19.39 9.15
C PRO A 243 -6.55 -18.91 9.91
N HIS A 244 -6.04 -17.70 9.64
CA HIS A 244 -4.79 -17.24 10.24
C HIS A 244 -4.67 -15.72 10.31
N TYR A 245 -4.15 -15.24 11.43
CA TYR A 245 -3.67 -13.87 11.61
C TYR A 245 -2.25 -13.89 12.19
N ARG A 246 -1.40 -13.00 11.68
CA ARG A 246 -0.05 -12.78 12.20
C ARG A 246 0.21 -11.29 12.38
N ILE A 247 0.80 -10.93 13.51
CA ILE A 247 1.29 -9.58 13.81
C ILE A 247 2.79 -9.68 14.06
N GLU A 248 3.57 -8.79 13.44
CA GLU A 248 5.02 -8.73 13.64
C GLU A 248 5.50 -7.28 13.55
N GLY A 249 5.93 -6.72 14.68
CA GLY A 249 6.25 -5.29 14.77
C GLY A 249 5.05 -4.45 14.33
N PRO A 250 5.25 -3.43 13.47
CA PRO A 250 4.15 -2.60 12.98
C PRO A 250 3.35 -3.27 11.84
N HIS A 251 3.76 -4.46 11.39
CA HIS A 251 3.18 -5.14 10.23
C HIS A 251 2.20 -6.23 10.65
N ARG A 252 1.32 -6.58 9.72
CA ARG A 252 0.29 -7.60 9.97
C ARG A 252 -0.11 -8.35 8.71
N LEU A 253 -0.72 -9.50 8.93
CA LEU A 253 -1.15 -10.45 7.91
C LEU A 253 -2.46 -11.12 8.30
N VAL A 254 -3.38 -11.24 7.34
CA VAL A 254 -4.50 -12.18 7.38
C VAL A 254 -4.44 -13.11 6.18
N SER A 255 -4.62 -14.41 6.41
CA SER A 255 -4.86 -15.40 5.35
C SER A 255 -6.34 -15.72 5.29
N THR A 256 -6.88 -15.94 4.09
CA THR A 256 -8.26 -16.41 3.90
C THR A 256 -8.31 -17.72 3.13
N SER A 257 -9.34 -18.53 3.42
CA SER A 257 -9.69 -19.65 2.56
C SER A 257 -10.32 -19.15 1.26
N GLY A 258 -10.04 -19.87 0.17
CA GLY A 258 -10.52 -19.56 -1.15
C GLY A 258 -11.78 -20.31 -1.52
N ILE A 259 -12.10 -20.23 -2.81
CA ILE A 259 -13.23 -20.93 -3.42
C ILE A 259 -12.78 -21.44 -4.77
N ARG A 260 -13.15 -22.68 -5.11
CA ARG A 260 -12.94 -23.23 -6.45
C ARG A 260 -14.22 -23.00 -7.24
N ALA A 261 -14.27 -21.88 -7.96
CA ALA A 261 -15.49 -21.46 -8.67
C ALA A 261 -16.03 -22.59 -9.58
N TRP A 262 -15.14 -23.27 -10.30
CA TRP A 262 -15.48 -24.38 -11.19
C TRP A 262 -16.07 -25.62 -10.49
N GLU A 263 -16.00 -25.73 -9.16
CA GLU A 263 -16.62 -26.82 -8.38
C GLU A 263 -18.01 -26.44 -7.85
N MET A 264 -18.42 -25.17 -7.97
CA MET A 264 -19.71 -24.70 -7.47
C MET A 264 -20.88 -25.18 -8.35
N ALA A 265 -22.11 -25.02 -7.88
CA ALA A 265 -23.28 -25.21 -8.75
C ALA A 265 -23.41 -24.03 -9.76
N ASP A 266 -23.95 -24.30 -10.94
CA ASP A 266 -24.10 -23.29 -12.02
C ASP A 266 -24.87 -22.04 -11.55
N GLU A 267 -25.91 -22.23 -10.74
CA GLU A 267 -26.72 -21.13 -10.16
C GLU A 267 -25.95 -20.21 -9.18
N MET A 268 -24.76 -20.64 -8.75
CA MET A 268 -23.89 -19.87 -7.85
C MET A 268 -22.80 -19.11 -8.60
N ARG A 269 -22.71 -19.23 -9.93
CA ARG A 269 -21.72 -18.52 -10.77
C ARG A 269 -22.39 -17.54 -11.72
N LYS A 270 -21.68 -16.48 -12.09
CA LYS A 270 -22.13 -15.59 -13.16
C LYS A 270 -21.79 -16.20 -14.52
N PRO A 271 -22.67 -16.10 -15.53
CA PRO A 271 -22.37 -16.61 -16.88
C PRO A 271 -21.06 -16.08 -17.47
N ILE A 272 -20.69 -14.84 -17.15
CA ILE A 272 -19.43 -14.24 -17.60
C ILE A 272 -18.20 -14.91 -16.96
N GLU A 273 -18.33 -15.42 -15.73
CA GLU A 273 -17.24 -16.13 -15.06
C GLU A 273 -16.98 -17.48 -15.73
N ASP A 274 -18.03 -18.17 -16.19
CA ASP A 274 -17.90 -19.42 -16.95
C ASP A 274 -17.28 -19.19 -18.33
N ILE A 275 -17.73 -18.16 -19.05
CA ILE A 275 -17.23 -17.83 -20.38
C ILE A 275 -15.75 -17.44 -20.34
N CYS A 276 -15.38 -16.57 -19.39
CA CYS A 276 -14.03 -16.06 -19.25
C CYS A 276 -13.11 -16.95 -18.41
N GLN A 277 -13.68 -17.91 -17.66
CA GLN A 277 -13.00 -18.69 -16.63
C GLN A 277 -12.17 -17.82 -15.69
N SER A 278 -12.83 -16.80 -15.12
CA SER A 278 -12.23 -15.83 -14.22
C SER A 278 -13.30 -15.15 -13.37
N GLY A 279 -12.91 -14.53 -12.27
CA GLY A 279 -13.82 -13.78 -11.38
C GLY A 279 -13.04 -13.04 -10.31
N LEU A 280 -13.64 -12.87 -9.12
CA LEU A 280 -13.02 -12.16 -7.98
C LEU A 280 -11.64 -12.76 -7.60
N PHE A 281 -11.55 -14.09 -7.53
CA PHE A 281 -10.32 -14.80 -7.16
C PHE A 281 -9.27 -14.86 -8.30
N GLY A 282 -9.58 -14.27 -9.46
CA GLY A 282 -8.73 -14.28 -10.64
C GLY A 282 -9.09 -15.35 -11.67
N PRO A 283 -8.26 -15.49 -12.72
CA PRO A 283 -8.36 -16.56 -13.70
C PRO A 283 -8.32 -17.95 -13.05
N TRP A 284 -9.08 -18.91 -13.58
CA TRP A 284 -9.11 -20.29 -13.06
C TRP A 284 -7.84 -21.07 -13.41
N ASP A 285 -7.20 -20.72 -14.54
CA ASP A 285 -5.93 -21.28 -14.95
C ASP A 285 -4.79 -20.64 -14.14
N LYS A 286 -4.27 -21.38 -13.15
CA LYS A 286 -3.13 -20.94 -12.35
C LYS A 286 -1.84 -20.99 -13.18
N PRO A 287 -1.08 -19.88 -13.30
CA PRO A 287 0.20 -19.87 -14.01
C PRO A 287 1.26 -20.66 -13.24
N ASP A 288 2.20 -21.26 -13.97
CA ASP A 288 3.42 -21.81 -13.37
C ASP A 288 4.40 -20.68 -13.06
N LEU A 289 4.57 -20.42 -11.77
CA LEU A 289 5.44 -19.39 -11.25
C LEU A 289 6.72 -19.96 -10.64
N GLY A 290 6.87 -21.28 -10.58
CA GLY A 290 7.92 -21.98 -9.85
C GLY A 290 7.58 -22.20 -8.37
N GLU A 291 8.61 -22.46 -7.56
CA GLU A 291 8.47 -22.63 -6.11
C GLU A 291 8.08 -21.31 -5.45
N MET A 292 7.04 -21.35 -4.61
CA MET A 292 6.55 -20.16 -3.90
C MET A 292 7.28 -19.98 -2.57
N PRO A 293 7.54 -18.72 -2.14
CA PRO A 293 8.20 -18.46 -0.86
C PRO A 293 7.45 -19.06 0.34
N ARG A 294 8.21 -19.45 1.36
CA ARG A 294 7.66 -20.04 2.60
C ARG A 294 6.74 -19.11 3.38
N GLY A 295 6.84 -17.80 3.15
CA GLY A 295 5.97 -16.81 3.78
C GLY A 295 4.52 -16.86 3.30
N LEU A 296 4.25 -17.49 2.14
CA LEU A 296 2.91 -17.62 1.58
C LEU A 296 2.15 -18.83 2.12
N ASN A 297 0.83 -18.67 2.21
CA ASN A 297 -0.14 -19.57 2.79
C ASN A 297 0.29 -20.13 4.18
N PRO A 298 0.61 -19.27 5.16
CA PRO A 298 0.99 -19.75 6.50
C PRO A 298 -0.14 -20.50 7.19
N ALA A 299 -1.40 -20.21 6.82
CA ALA A 299 -2.58 -20.96 7.20
C ALA A 299 -2.55 -22.43 6.75
N LYS A 300 -1.77 -22.75 5.71
CA LYS A 300 -1.75 -24.06 5.03
C LYS A 300 -3.16 -24.54 4.64
N CYS A 301 -4.02 -23.60 4.26
CA CYS A 301 -5.39 -23.90 3.87
C CYS A 301 -5.47 -24.28 2.37
N ASP A 302 -6.42 -25.16 2.04
CA ASP A 302 -6.75 -25.54 0.67
C ASP A 302 -8.27 -25.70 0.54
N PRO A 303 -8.96 -24.93 -0.33
CA PRO A 303 -8.41 -23.90 -1.21
C PRO A 303 -7.81 -22.70 -0.46
N TRP A 304 -6.61 -22.29 -0.87
CA TRP A 304 -6.00 -21.03 -0.44
C TRP A 304 -6.61 -19.88 -1.24
N GLY A 305 -7.18 -18.89 -0.53
CA GLY A 305 -7.83 -17.73 -1.14
C GLY A 305 -6.80 -16.65 -1.42
N LEU A 306 -6.40 -15.96 -0.35
CA LEU A 306 -5.37 -14.94 -0.40
C LEU A 306 -4.60 -14.84 0.91
N ASP A 307 -3.44 -14.20 0.83
CA ASP A 307 -2.74 -13.62 1.97
C ASP A 307 -2.65 -12.10 1.78
N SER A 308 -3.05 -11.35 2.80
CA SER A 308 -3.05 -9.90 2.82
C SER A 308 -1.97 -9.38 3.77
N PHE A 309 -0.80 -9.06 3.23
CA PHE A 309 0.30 -8.48 3.99
C PHE A 309 0.16 -6.97 4.01
N GLN A 310 -0.01 -6.40 5.19
CA GLN A 310 0.04 -4.96 5.36
C GLN A 310 1.37 -4.52 5.96
N LEU A 311 2.09 -3.75 5.16
CA LEU A 311 3.32 -3.08 5.50
C LEU A 311 2.99 -1.65 5.92
N PHE A 312 2.85 -1.46 7.23
CA PHE A 312 2.63 -0.15 7.82
C PHE A 312 3.68 0.88 7.35
N PRO A 313 3.30 2.14 7.12
CA PRO A 313 1.94 2.66 7.22
C PRO A 313 1.16 2.54 5.92
N ASN A 314 1.80 2.60 4.75
CA ASN A 314 1.13 3.03 3.53
C ASN A 314 0.97 1.95 2.45
N PHE A 315 1.32 0.68 2.72
CA PHE A 315 1.51 -0.31 1.66
C PHE A 315 0.91 -1.67 2.02
N VAL A 316 0.22 -2.30 1.07
CA VAL A 316 -0.30 -3.67 1.17
C VAL A 316 0.17 -4.47 -0.04
N ILE A 317 0.52 -5.74 0.19
CA ILE A 317 0.69 -6.74 -0.86
C ILE A 317 -0.30 -7.87 -0.60
N LEU A 318 -1.16 -8.15 -1.59
CA LEU A 318 -2.17 -9.20 -1.51
C LEU A 318 -1.83 -10.28 -2.52
N PHE A 319 -1.49 -11.48 -2.05
CA PHE A 319 -1.20 -12.63 -2.91
C PHE A 319 -2.42 -13.51 -3.01
N TRP A 320 -2.83 -13.85 -4.22
CA TRP A 320 -3.97 -14.72 -4.46
C TRP A 320 -3.51 -16.13 -4.83
N GLY A 321 -4.23 -17.14 -4.33
CA GLY A 321 -3.92 -18.55 -4.57
C GLY A 321 -3.87 -18.94 -6.05
N GLN A 322 -4.50 -18.14 -6.92
CA GLN A 322 -4.49 -18.30 -8.38
C GLN A 322 -3.26 -17.69 -9.08
N GLY A 323 -2.20 -17.35 -8.36
CA GLY A 323 -0.91 -16.97 -8.97
C GLY A 323 -0.89 -15.56 -9.55
N TRP A 324 -1.53 -14.64 -8.86
CA TRP A 324 -1.45 -13.20 -9.13
C TRP A 324 -1.38 -12.45 -7.80
N TYR A 325 -0.96 -11.19 -7.85
CA TYR A 325 -0.95 -10.35 -6.67
C TYR A 325 -1.47 -8.97 -7.01
N LEU A 326 -1.83 -8.22 -5.98
CA LEU A 326 -2.10 -6.80 -6.10
C LEU A 326 -1.36 -6.03 -5.01
N THR A 327 -1.29 -4.72 -5.18
CA THR A 327 -0.82 -3.82 -4.13
C THR A 327 -1.79 -2.69 -3.90
N TYR A 328 -1.85 -2.23 -2.66
CA TYR A 328 -2.52 -0.99 -2.29
C TYR A 328 -1.55 0.02 -1.72
N HIS A 329 -1.76 1.28 -2.06
CA HIS A 329 -1.10 2.42 -1.43
C HIS A 329 -2.11 3.39 -0.89
N TYR A 330 -1.86 3.86 0.32
CA TYR A 330 -2.72 4.80 1.03
C TYR A 330 -1.93 6.07 1.31
N TRP A 331 -2.32 7.17 0.66
CA TRP A 331 -1.62 8.45 0.75
C TRP A 331 -2.51 9.50 1.41
N PRO A 332 -2.39 9.73 2.72
CA PRO A 332 -3.24 10.70 3.41
C PRO A 332 -3.09 12.11 2.84
N THR A 333 -4.23 12.76 2.64
CA THR A 333 -4.29 14.15 2.15
C THR A 333 -4.90 15.12 3.15
N SER A 334 -5.61 14.62 4.16
CA SER A 334 -6.07 15.30 5.38
C SER A 334 -6.37 14.25 6.46
N HIS A 335 -6.92 14.67 7.60
CA HIS A 335 -7.46 13.76 8.63
C HIS A 335 -8.66 12.92 8.13
N ASN A 336 -9.29 13.28 7.02
CA ASN A 336 -10.51 12.64 6.52
C ASN A 336 -10.55 12.46 5.00
N THR A 337 -9.40 12.57 4.33
CA THR A 337 -9.26 12.29 2.91
C THR A 337 -7.92 11.63 2.64
N HIS A 338 -7.87 10.77 1.63
CA HIS A 338 -6.63 10.19 1.13
C HIS A 338 -6.72 9.89 -0.36
N ILE A 339 -5.56 9.70 -0.99
CA ILE A 339 -5.46 9.07 -2.31
C ILE A 339 -5.24 7.58 -2.09
N PHE A 340 -6.07 6.77 -2.74
CA PHE A 340 -5.90 5.32 -2.82
C PHE A 340 -5.35 4.95 -4.20
N GLU A 341 -4.32 4.12 -4.24
CA GLU A 341 -3.77 3.57 -5.48
C GLU A 341 -3.78 2.04 -5.39
N GLY A 342 -4.42 1.38 -6.36
CA GLY A 342 -4.49 -0.07 -6.46
C GLY A 342 -3.85 -0.54 -7.75
N THR A 343 -2.91 -1.48 -7.67
CA THR A 343 -2.31 -2.09 -8.87
C THR A 343 -2.50 -3.60 -8.83
N VAL A 344 -3.06 -4.16 -9.89
CA VAL A 344 -3.19 -5.61 -10.08
C VAL A 344 -2.09 -6.09 -11.01
N TYR A 345 -1.44 -7.21 -10.65
CA TYR A 345 -0.29 -7.76 -11.35
C TYR A 345 -0.52 -9.22 -11.74
N PHE A 346 -0.42 -9.49 -13.04
CA PHE A 346 -0.47 -10.83 -13.62
C PHE A 346 0.78 -11.11 -14.46
N PRO A 347 1.09 -12.39 -14.72
CA PRO A 347 2.00 -12.75 -15.80
C PRO A 347 1.52 -12.21 -17.15
N ALA A 348 2.44 -12.02 -18.09
CA ALA A 348 2.07 -11.66 -19.46
C ALA A 348 1.10 -12.69 -20.05
N PRO A 349 -0.09 -12.28 -20.54
CA PRO A 349 -1.03 -13.21 -21.17
C PRO A 349 -0.46 -13.72 -22.50
N ARG A 350 -0.57 -15.02 -22.73
CA ARG A 350 -0.11 -15.72 -23.93
C ARG A 350 -1.20 -15.84 -25.00
N THR A 351 -2.45 -15.70 -24.60
CA THR A 351 -3.61 -15.79 -25.49
C THR A 351 -4.59 -14.64 -25.26
N PRO A 352 -5.42 -14.29 -26.26
CA PRO A 352 -6.50 -13.32 -26.06
C PRO A 352 -7.44 -13.69 -24.91
N ARG A 353 -7.67 -14.99 -24.71
CA ARG A 353 -8.50 -15.52 -23.62
C ARG A 353 -7.90 -15.22 -22.24
N GLU A 354 -6.61 -15.50 -22.06
CA GLU A 354 -5.90 -15.16 -20.80
C GLU A 354 -5.96 -13.65 -20.53
N ARG A 355 -5.83 -12.82 -21.58
CA ARG A 355 -5.96 -11.36 -21.43
C ARG A 355 -7.36 -10.96 -20.94
N ILE A 356 -8.41 -11.52 -21.54
CA ILE A 356 -9.81 -11.25 -21.12
C ILE A 356 -10.05 -11.73 -19.69
N ALA A 357 -9.53 -12.89 -19.31
CA ALA A 357 -9.64 -13.43 -17.96
C ALA A 357 -8.99 -12.48 -16.92
N GLN A 358 -7.80 -11.95 -17.21
CA GLN A 358 -7.13 -10.94 -16.37
C GLN A 358 -7.94 -9.65 -16.27
N GLU A 359 -8.53 -9.18 -17.39
CA GLU A 359 -9.36 -7.97 -17.40
C GLU A 359 -10.64 -8.14 -16.57
N LEU A 360 -11.30 -9.30 -16.62
CA LEU A 360 -12.46 -9.58 -15.77
C LEU A 360 -12.10 -9.55 -14.28
N ALA A 361 -10.95 -10.12 -13.90
CA ALA A 361 -10.45 -10.09 -12.53
C ALA A 361 -10.13 -8.66 -12.07
N ALA A 362 -9.43 -7.87 -12.91
CA ALA A 362 -9.10 -6.49 -12.61
C ALA A 362 -10.34 -5.58 -12.48
N VAL A 363 -11.34 -5.76 -13.36
CA VAL A 363 -12.62 -5.04 -13.27
C VAL A 363 -13.38 -5.46 -12.01
N SER A 364 -13.42 -6.77 -11.70
CA SER A 364 -14.06 -7.25 -10.47
C SER A 364 -13.42 -6.63 -9.24
N PHE A 365 -12.09 -6.66 -9.12
CA PHE A 365 -11.35 -5.98 -8.05
C PHE A 365 -11.78 -4.51 -7.90
N LYS A 366 -11.80 -3.77 -9.02
CA LYS A 366 -12.17 -2.35 -9.02
C LYS A 366 -13.62 -2.13 -8.53
N GLU A 367 -14.58 -2.97 -8.93
CA GLU A 367 -15.97 -2.85 -8.47
C GLU A 367 -16.13 -3.10 -6.95
N TYR A 368 -15.34 -4.00 -6.37
CA TYR A 368 -15.33 -4.22 -4.91
C TYR A 368 -14.78 -3.00 -4.18
N GLY A 369 -13.59 -2.50 -4.60
CA GLY A 369 -12.99 -1.33 -4.00
C GLY A 369 -13.85 -0.05 -4.08
N LEU A 370 -14.69 0.08 -5.12
CA LEU A 370 -15.66 1.19 -5.23
C LEU A 370 -16.81 1.09 -4.22
N GLN A 371 -17.27 -0.12 -3.89
CA GLN A 371 -18.29 -0.32 -2.84
C GLN A 371 -17.73 0.02 -1.46
N ASP A 372 -16.49 -0.39 -1.20
CA ASP A 372 -15.78 -0.06 0.04
C ASP A 372 -15.62 1.45 0.17
N ALA A 373 -15.16 2.11 -0.90
CA ALA A 373 -14.98 3.55 -0.92
C ALA A 373 -16.28 4.29 -0.63
N ASN A 374 -17.38 3.93 -1.30
CA ASN A 374 -18.66 4.57 -1.07
C ASN A 374 -19.17 4.41 0.38
N THR A 375 -19.06 3.19 0.93
CA THR A 375 -19.49 2.89 2.29
C THR A 375 -18.67 3.64 3.33
N LEU A 376 -17.36 3.76 3.09
CA LEU A 376 -16.45 4.39 4.04
C LEU A 376 -16.44 5.90 3.95
N GLU A 377 -16.74 6.49 2.80
CA GLU A 377 -17.06 7.92 2.72
C GLU A 377 -18.31 8.25 3.55
N ALA A 378 -19.38 7.44 3.43
CA ALA A 378 -20.57 7.60 4.26
C ALA A 378 -20.24 7.42 5.75
N THR A 379 -19.40 6.44 6.09
CA THR A 379 -18.91 6.23 7.47
C THR A 379 -18.17 7.46 7.98
N GLN A 380 -17.21 7.99 7.21
CA GLN A 380 -16.48 9.20 7.57
C GLN A 380 -17.45 10.36 7.86
N THR A 381 -18.42 10.61 6.99
CA THR A 381 -19.38 11.72 7.19
C THR A 381 -20.13 11.64 8.53
N MET A 382 -20.36 10.43 9.04
CA MET A 382 -21.08 10.22 10.28
C MET A 382 -20.16 10.23 11.51
N VAL A 383 -18.95 9.68 11.44
CA VAL A 383 -18.00 9.72 12.58
C VAL A 383 -17.52 11.16 12.87
N GLU A 384 -17.49 12.02 11.86
CA GLU A 384 -17.22 13.47 12.01
C GLU A 384 -18.24 14.18 12.91
N SER A 385 -19.45 13.63 13.07
CA SER A 385 -20.47 14.19 13.97
C SER A 385 -20.12 14.03 15.46
N ARG A 386 -19.15 13.15 15.79
CA ARG A 386 -18.76 12.81 17.16
C ARG A 386 -19.93 12.32 18.04
N VAL A 387 -21.00 11.81 17.44
CA VAL A 387 -22.07 11.11 18.16
C VAL A 387 -21.58 9.74 18.65
N LEU A 388 -20.59 9.16 17.96
CA LEU A 388 -19.93 7.92 18.31
C LEU A 388 -18.43 8.16 18.41
N ASP A 389 -17.89 8.14 19.64
CA ASP A 389 -16.45 8.37 19.89
C ASP A 389 -15.61 7.10 19.79
N ASN A 390 -16.26 5.94 19.96
CA ASN A 390 -15.58 4.65 20.04
C ASN A 390 -16.41 3.56 19.34
N PHE A 391 -15.71 2.53 18.88
CA PHE A 391 -16.29 1.35 18.27
C PHE A 391 -15.76 0.08 18.93
N VAL A 392 -16.53 -1.00 18.82
CA VAL A 392 -16.17 -2.32 19.35
C VAL A 392 -15.79 -3.23 18.19
N LEU A 393 -14.88 -4.15 18.46
CA LEU A 393 -14.35 -5.08 17.47
C LEU A 393 -14.52 -6.50 18.00
N CYS A 394 -14.92 -7.41 17.12
CA CYS A 394 -14.96 -8.84 17.40
C CYS A 394 -13.56 -9.45 17.30
N ASP A 395 -13.45 -10.73 17.66
CA ASP A 395 -12.17 -11.45 17.68
C ASP A 395 -11.46 -11.50 16.31
N GLN A 396 -12.22 -11.43 15.21
CA GLN A 396 -11.71 -11.52 13.84
C GLN A 396 -11.26 -10.18 13.26
N GLU A 397 -11.41 -9.11 14.03
CA GLU A 397 -11.01 -7.75 13.67
C GLU A 397 -9.77 -7.33 14.47
N VAL A 398 -9.00 -8.30 14.98
CA VAL A 398 -7.76 -8.08 15.76
C VAL A 398 -6.73 -7.23 15.00
N LEU A 399 -6.74 -7.27 13.66
CA LEU A 399 -5.85 -6.49 12.81
C LEU A 399 -6.21 -5.00 12.75
N ILE A 400 -7.50 -4.68 12.82
CA ILE A 400 -7.98 -3.29 12.95
C ILE A 400 -7.48 -2.73 14.28
N ARG A 401 -7.70 -3.48 15.37
CA ARG A 401 -7.23 -3.11 16.70
C ARG A 401 -5.72 -2.83 16.73
N HIS A 402 -4.95 -3.69 16.06
CA HIS A 402 -3.52 -3.51 15.90
C HIS A 402 -3.17 -2.21 15.17
N LEU A 403 -3.87 -1.83 14.10
CA LEU A 403 -3.63 -0.57 13.38
C LEU A 403 -3.68 0.66 14.28
N HIS A 404 -4.78 0.79 15.00
CA HIS A 404 -5.05 1.96 15.84
C HIS A 404 -4.09 1.99 17.03
N THR A 405 -3.83 0.82 17.64
CA THR A 405 -2.87 0.69 18.74
C THR A 405 -1.46 1.07 18.29
N GLU A 406 -1.00 0.57 17.15
CA GLU A 406 0.32 0.85 16.62
C GLU A 406 0.47 2.32 16.20
N THR A 407 -0.56 2.89 15.55
CA THR A 407 -0.57 4.31 15.19
C THR A 407 -0.44 5.20 16.43
N ALA A 408 -1.21 4.89 17.48
CA ALA A 408 -1.11 5.60 18.76
C ALA A 408 0.29 5.44 19.39
N ALA A 409 0.85 4.23 19.39
CA ALA A 409 2.19 3.96 19.94
C ALA A 409 3.29 4.77 19.22
N TRP A 410 3.24 4.90 17.89
CA TRP A 410 4.19 5.71 17.13
C TRP A 410 4.06 7.21 17.45
N VAL A 411 2.83 7.70 17.61
CA VAL A 411 2.52 9.09 17.99
C VAL A 411 2.99 9.40 19.41
N GLU A 412 2.72 8.51 20.37
CA GLU A 412 3.18 8.64 21.74
C GLU A 412 4.70 8.59 21.85
N ASP A 413 5.35 7.67 21.14
CA ASP A 413 6.80 7.59 21.09
C ASP A 413 7.43 8.87 20.54
N TYR A 414 6.88 9.41 19.45
CA TYR A 414 7.29 10.69 18.90
C TYR A 414 7.13 11.82 19.94
N ARG A 415 5.96 11.91 20.58
CA ARG A 415 5.70 12.93 21.61
C ARG A 415 6.72 12.84 22.76
N ARG A 416 7.01 11.63 23.26
CA ARG A 416 8.03 11.42 24.31
C ARG A 416 9.42 11.90 23.85
N LYS A 417 9.82 11.56 22.63
CA LYS A 417 11.13 11.96 22.06
C LYS A 417 11.24 13.48 21.84
N THR A 418 10.14 14.17 21.55
CA THR A 418 10.14 15.62 21.28
C THR A 418 9.78 16.50 22.48
N ALA A 419 9.19 15.94 23.55
CA ALA A 419 8.76 16.72 24.72
C ALA A 419 9.92 17.39 25.51
N GLY A 420 11.17 17.05 25.20
CA GLY A 420 12.37 17.65 25.80
C GLY A 420 13.22 18.50 24.86
N VAL A 421 12.70 18.88 23.69
CA VAL A 421 13.39 19.70 22.67
C VAL A 421 12.84 21.13 22.65
#